data_AF-A0A8C8VPE6-F1
#
_entry.id   AF-A0A8C8VPE6-F1
#
_cell.length_a   1.000
_cell.length_b   1.000
_cell.length_c   1.000
_cell.angle_alpha   90.00
_cell.angle_beta   90.00
_cell.angle_gamma   90.00
#
_symmetry.space_group_name_H-M   'P 1'
#
loop_
_entity.id
_entity.type
_entity.pdbx_description
1 polymer ?
#
loop_
_entity_poly.entity_id
_entity_poly.type
_entity_poly.pdbx_seq_one_letter_code
_entity_poly.pdbx_strand_id
1 'polypeptide(L)'
;MAATNPAKTLQDETSCPICLEYFKDPMVLDCDHNFGRACITQCWEGSQTLSCPQCGQTCPEKNLRPNRQLRNIMESARGLRLQSAREAETEGLCEKHREPLKLFCKDDQIPICVVCDRSKEHRDHRVIPAEEVAEEFKVRPSRLWQGRGSTLCSFGTALPLEGAGPAPGQTPKVLAKSQHV
;
A
#
# COMPACT_ATOMS: atom_id res chain seq x y z
N MET A 1 4.20 18.62 28.12
CA MET A 1 3.04 17.90 27.57
C MET A 1 3.54 16.61 26.96
N ALA A 2 2.94 15.47 27.27
CA ALA A 2 3.40 14.16 26.78
C ALA A 2 3.19 14.08 25.25
N ALA A 3 4.20 13.59 24.53
CA ALA A 3 4.09 13.33 23.10
C ALA A 3 3.14 12.15 22.88
N THR A 4 1.89 12.43 22.54
CA THR A 4 0.90 11.40 22.22
C THR A 4 1.32 10.72 20.92
N ASN A 5 1.57 9.41 20.95
CA ASN A 5 1.89 8.65 19.76
C ASN A 5 0.65 8.64 18.83
N PRO A 6 0.73 9.17 17.59
CA PRO A 6 -0.42 9.25 16.69
C PRO A 6 -1.09 7.89 16.44
N ALA A 7 -0.31 6.80 16.45
CA ALA A 7 -0.82 5.45 16.25
C ALA A 7 -1.71 4.99 17.43
N LYS A 8 -1.40 5.43 18.65
CA LYS A 8 -2.17 5.13 19.85
C LYS A 8 -3.48 5.93 19.87
N THR A 9 -3.41 7.22 19.54
CA THR A 9 -4.62 8.05 19.39
C THR A 9 -5.56 7.47 18.35
N LEU A 10 -5.05 7.08 17.18
CA LEU A 10 -5.89 6.44 16.15
C LEU A 10 -6.45 5.09 16.61
N GLN A 11 -5.71 4.33 17.41
CA GLN A 11 -6.20 3.07 18.00
C GLN A 11 -7.38 3.31 18.93
N ASP A 12 -7.24 4.25 19.86
CA ASP A 12 -8.27 4.55 20.86
C ASP A 12 -9.57 4.99 20.14
N GLU A 13 -9.47 5.87 19.14
CA GLU A 13 -10.62 6.38 18.35
C GLU A 13 -11.29 5.32 17.45
N THR A 14 -10.61 4.21 17.15
CA THR A 14 -11.13 3.15 16.26
C THR A 14 -11.41 1.84 16.99
N SER A 15 -11.41 1.88 18.33
CA SER A 15 -11.64 0.73 19.19
C SER A 15 -12.98 0.83 19.92
N CYS A 16 -13.59 -0.34 20.14
CA CYS A 16 -14.81 -0.44 20.92
C CYS A 16 -14.50 -0.19 22.40
N PRO A 17 -15.17 0.76 23.08
CA PRO A 17 -14.91 1.05 24.49
C PRO A 17 -15.31 -0.10 25.44
N ILE A 18 -16.07 -1.10 24.96
CA ILE A 18 -16.51 -2.25 25.75
C ILE A 18 -15.48 -3.39 25.70
N CYS A 19 -15.07 -3.82 24.49
CA CYS A 19 -14.16 -4.95 24.33
C CYS A 19 -12.70 -4.54 24.04
N LEU A 20 -12.45 -3.25 23.84
CA LEU A 20 -11.14 -2.66 23.51
C LEU A 20 -10.52 -3.20 22.21
N GLU A 21 -11.30 -3.90 21.39
CA GLU A 21 -10.90 -4.33 20.05
C GLU A 21 -11.33 -3.32 18.99
N TYR A 22 -10.60 -3.29 17.88
CA TYR A 22 -11.00 -2.54 16.68
C TYR A 22 -12.43 -2.89 16.24
N PHE A 23 -13.21 -1.89 15.87
CA PHE A 23 -14.57 -2.15 15.41
C PHE A 23 -14.56 -3.03 14.13
N LYS A 24 -15.42 -4.05 14.12
CA LYS A 24 -15.75 -4.87 12.93
C LYS A 24 -17.09 -4.40 12.35
N ASP A 25 -18.07 -4.27 13.24
CA ASP A 25 -19.41 -3.77 12.95
C ASP A 25 -19.76 -2.60 13.87
N PRO A 26 -19.21 -1.39 13.63
CA PRO A 26 -19.51 -0.23 14.46
C PRO A 26 -20.98 0.18 14.30
N MET A 27 -21.66 0.34 15.42
CA MET A 27 -23.01 0.87 15.56
C MET A 27 -22.92 2.19 16.31
N VAL A 28 -23.60 3.22 15.81
CA VAL A 28 -23.70 4.53 16.44
C VAL A 28 -25.05 4.67 17.14
N LEU A 29 -25.02 5.21 18.36
CA LEU A 29 -26.21 5.61 19.13
C LEU A 29 -26.55 7.08 18.88
N ASP A 30 -27.73 7.54 19.31
CA ASP A 30 -28.15 8.95 19.20
C ASP A 30 -27.29 9.93 20.02
N CYS A 31 -26.49 9.41 20.96
CA CYS A 31 -25.49 10.18 21.70
C CYS A 31 -24.10 10.19 21.02
N ASP A 32 -24.05 9.82 19.73
CA ASP A 32 -22.86 9.76 18.87
C ASP A 32 -21.73 8.80 19.31
N HIS A 33 -21.95 8.02 20.36
CA HIS A 33 -21.02 6.97 20.79
C HIS A 33 -21.11 5.73 19.90
N ASN A 34 -19.95 5.14 19.63
CA ASN A 34 -19.79 4.01 18.72
C ASN A 34 -19.43 2.74 19.49
N PHE A 35 -20.11 1.63 19.17
CA PHE A 35 -19.91 0.33 19.81
C PHE A 35 -19.88 -0.78 18.76
N GLY A 36 -19.20 -1.90 19.05
CA GLY A 36 -19.36 -3.11 18.25
C GLY A 36 -20.80 -3.63 18.36
N ARG A 37 -21.39 -4.07 17.25
CA ARG A 37 -22.76 -4.62 17.22
C ARG A 37 -22.98 -5.71 18.28
N ALA A 38 -22.05 -6.65 18.41
CA ALA A 38 -22.14 -7.71 19.41
C ALA A 38 -22.11 -7.15 20.84
N CYS A 39 -21.18 -6.22 21.11
CA CYS A 39 -21.01 -5.62 22.44
C CYS A 39 -22.25 -4.86 22.89
N ILE A 40 -22.82 -4.00 22.05
CA ILE A 40 -24.02 -3.23 22.42
C ILE A 40 -25.26 -4.12 22.52
N THR A 41 -25.37 -5.14 21.66
CA THR A 41 -26.47 -6.12 21.74
C THR A 41 -26.44 -6.88 23.07
N GLN A 42 -25.25 -7.31 23.49
CA GLN A 42 -25.04 -8.00 24.76
C GLN A 42 -25.28 -7.09 25.96
N CYS A 43 -24.85 -5.82 25.92
CA CYS A 43 -25.13 -4.85 26.99
C CYS A 43 -26.64 -4.61 27.19
N TRP A 44 -27.44 -4.75 26.14
CA TRP A 44 -28.89 -4.58 26.21
C TRP A 44 -29.65 -5.90 26.37
N GLU A 45 -28.96 -7.02 26.45
CA GLU A 45 -29.58 -8.33 26.65
C GLU A 45 -30.15 -8.41 28.08
N GLY A 46 -31.47 -8.56 28.19
CA GLY A 46 -32.16 -8.64 29.49
C GLY A 46 -32.40 -7.30 30.20
N SER A 47 -31.98 -6.16 29.64
CA SER A 47 -32.29 -4.84 30.22
C SER A 47 -33.64 -4.32 29.75
N GLN A 48 -34.44 -3.79 30.68
CA GLN A 48 -35.68 -3.07 30.38
C GLN A 48 -35.42 -1.64 29.88
N THR A 49 -34.24 -1.10 30.14
CA THR A 49 -33.84 0.24 29.72
C THR A 49 -32.61 0.15 28.83
N LEU A 50 -32.69 0.78 27.66
CA LEU A 50 -31.57 0.86 26.74
C LEU A 50 -30.82 2.14 27.08
N SER A 51 -29.58 2.02 27.56
CA SER A 51 -28.74 3.17 27.85
C SER A 51 -27.38 3.00 27.18
N CYS A 52 -26.73 4.13 26.91
CA CYS A 52 -25.37 4.16 26.41
C CYS A 52 -24.39 3.71 27.51
N PRO A 53 -23.58 2.66 27.29
CA PRO A 53 -22.58 2.22 28.28
C PRO A 53 -21.50 3.26 28.61
N GLN A 54 -21.30 4.24 27.73
CA GLN A 54 -20.25 5.25 27.88
C GLN A 54 -20.73 6.51 28.62
N CYS A 55 -21.93 7.01 28.34
CA CYS A 55 -22.44 8.25 28.94
C CYS A 55 -23.70 8.08 29.80
N GLY A 56 -24.30 6.88 29.84
CA GLY A 56 -25.51 6.60 30.61
C GLY A 56 -26.81 7.16 30.01
N GLN A 57 -26.75 7.90 28.90
CA GLN A 57 -27.93 8.48 28.28
C GLN A 57 -28.89 7.38 27.81
N THR A 58 -30.17 7.50 28.15
CA THR A 58 -31.23 6.59 27.69
C THR A 58 -31.41 6.71 26.19
N CYS A 59 -31.52 5.57 25.51
CA CYS A 59 -31.80 5.41 24.10
C CYS A 59 -33.28 4.99 23.94
N PRO A 60 -34.19 5.91 23.57
CA PRO A 60 -35.64 5.66 23.59
C PRO A 60 -36.10 4.57 22.62
N GLU A 61 -35.36 4.40 21.53
CA GLU A 61 -35.54 3.33 20.55
C GLU A 61 -34.21 2.59 20.40
N LYS A 62 -34.23 1.34 19.97
CA LYS A 62 -33.03 0.64 19.46
C LYS A 62 -32.56 1.27 18.14
N ASN A 63 -32.37 2.58 18.09
CA ASN A 63 -31.84 3.37 16.97
C ASN A 63 -30.33 3.12 16.81
N LEU A 64 -29.98 1.85 16.71
CA LEU A 64 -28.67 1.35 16.39
C LEU A 64 -28.48 1.49 14.89
N ARG A 65 -27.75 2.53 14.47
CA ARG A 65 -27.43 2.75 13.06
C ARG A 65 -26.03 2.21 12.77
N PRO A 66 -25.82 1.42 11.71
CA PRO A 66 -24.46 1.04 11.32
C PRO A 66 -23.64 2.27 10.89
N ASN A 67 -22.45 2.46 11.46
CA ASN A 67 -21.53 3.51 11.03
C ASN A 67 -20.64 2.99 9.88
N ARG A 68 -21.16 3.06 8.66
CA ARG A 68 -20.43 2.61 7.46
C ARG A 68 -19.14 3.40 7.21
N GLN A 69 -19.12 4.68 7.55
CA GLN A 69 -17.92 5.52 7.37
C GLN A 69 -16.78 5.04 8.26
N LEU A 70 -17.05 4.83 9.55
CA LEU A 70 -16.05 4.31 10.48
C LEU A 70 -15.56 2.93 10.05
N ARG A 71 -16.46 2.04 9.60
CA ARG A 71 -16.10 0.74 9.01
C ARG A 71 -15.10 0.90 7.85
N ASN A 72 -15.45 1.72 6.85
CA ASN A 72 -14.62 1.91 5.66
C ASN A 72 -13.26 2.51 5.99
N ILE A 73 -13.19 3.46 6.93
CA ILE A 73 -11.93 4.06 7.40
C ILE A 73 -11.03 2.99 8.01
N MET A 74 -11.57 2.12 8.87
CA MET A 74 -10.79 1.05 9.49
C MET A 74 -10.34 0.00 8.49
N GLU A 75 -11.20 -0.40 7.54
CA GLU A 75 -10.83 -1.34 6.48
C GLU A 75 -9.72 -0.75 5.60
N SER A 76 -9.81 0.53 5.26
CA SER A 76 -8.77 1.24 4.51
C SER A 76 -7.46 1.32 5.30
N ALA A 77 -7.52 1.63 6.59
CA ALA A 77 -6.35 1.68 7.46
C ALA A 77 -5.67 0.31 7.60
N ARG A 78 -6.45 -0.78 7.68
CA ARG A 78 -5.92 -2.16 7.64
C ARG A 78 -5.30 -2.48 6.28
N GLY A 79 -5.95 -2.08 5.19
CA GLY A 79 -5.47 -2.26 3.83
C GLY A 79 -4.13 -1.57 3.60
N LEU A 80 -3.96 -0.34 4.08
CA LEU A 80 -2.69 0.39 4.02
C LEU A 80 -1.57 -0.31 4.80
N ARG A 81 -1.86 -0.83 6.00
CA ARG A 81 -0.89 -1.62 6.78
C ARG A 81 -0.47 -2.91 6.07
N LEU A 82 -1.42 -3.59 5.43
CA LEU A 82 -1.13 -4.83 4.70
C LEU A 82 -0.37 -4.56 3.40
N GLN A 83 -0.70 -3.48 2.69
CA GLN A 83 0.05 -3.03 1.52
C GLN A 83 1.48 -2.69 1.91
N SER A 84 1.68 -1.87 2.94
CA SER A 84 3.04 -1.54 3.41
C SER A 84 3.81 -2.74 3.96
N ALA A 85 3.16 -3.75 4.55
CA ALA A 85 3.81 -5.01 4.91
C ALA A 85 4.24 -5.82 3.68
N ARG A 86 3.37 -5.92 2.67
CA ARG A 86 3.69 -6.61 1.40
C ARG A 86 4.77 -5.88 0.60
N GLU A 87 4.74 -4.55 0.58
CA GLU A 87 5.77 -3.71 -0.03
C GLU A 87 7.11 -3.92 0.68
N ALA A 88 7.13 -3.93 2.02
CA ALA A 88 8.32 -4.26 2.80
C ALA A 88 8.84 -5.70 2.55
N GLU A 89 7.94 -6.66 2.34
CA GLU A 89 8.33 -8.03 1.94
C GLU A 89 8.91 -8.09 0.53
N THR A 90 8.51 -7.21 -0.40
CA THR A 90 9.04 -7.20 -1.77
C THR A 90 10.28 -6.32 -1.96
N GLU A 91 10.41 -5.23 -1.20
CA GLU A 91 11.50 -4.26 -1.28
C GLU A 91 12.83 -4.78 -0.67
N GLY A 92 12.82 -5.99 -0.10
CA GLY A 92 13.98 -6.61 0.54
C GLY A 92 14.38 -7.98 -0.01
N LEU A 93 13.86 -8.42 -1.17
CA LEU A 93 14.17 -9.74 -1.74
C LEU A 93 15.02 -9.66 -3.01
N CYS A 94 15.90 -10.63 -3.20
CA CYS A 94 16.66 -10.80 -4.43
C CYS A 94 15.74 -11.22 -5.59
N GLU A 95 15.81 -10.52 -6.72
CA GLU A 95 14.98 -10.84 -7.90
C GLU A 95 15.22 -12.25 -8.46
N LYS A 96 16.48 -12.72 -8.43
CA LYS A 96 16.87 -14.03 -8.97
C LYS A 96 16.45 -15.18 -8.06
N HIS A 97 16.59 -15.01 -6.74
CA HIS A 97 16.48 -16.12 -5.78
C HIS A 97 15.27 -16.00 -4.84
N ARG A 98 14.56 -14.87 -4.85
CA ARG A 98 13.46 -14.53 -3.91
C ARG A 98 13.84 -14.71 -2.43
N GLU A 99 15.12 -14.53 -2.14
CA GLU A 99 15.69 -14.62 -0.79
C GLU A 99 15.98 -13.21 -0.24
N PRO A 100 15.84 -12.98 1.07
CA PRO A 100 16.15 -11.70 1.69
C PRO A 100 17.56 -11.19 1.39
N LEU A 101 17.64 -9.93 0.98
CA LEU A 101 18.87 -9.18 0.75
C LEU A 101 19.49 -8.74 2.09
N LYS A 102 20.13 -9.69 2.77
CA LYS A 102 20.76 -9.49 4.09
C LYS A 102 22.25 -9.20 4.02
N LEU A 103 22.84 -9.23 2.83
CA LEU A 103 24.28 -9.09 2.63
C LEU A 103 24.56 -7.92 1.69
N PHE A 104 25.74 -7.33 1.79
CA PHE A 104 26.20 -6.25 0.92
C PHE A 104 27.56 -6.59 0.34
N CYS A 105 27.65 -6.58 -0.98
CA CYS A 105 28.90 -6.76 -1.69
C CYS A 105 29.63 -5.41 -1.78
N LYS A 106 30.83 -5.28 -1.18
CA LYS A 106 31.61 -4.04 -1.21
C LYS A 106 32.20 -3.75 -2.59
N ASP A 107 32.53 -4.78 -3.36
CA ASP A 107 33.12 -4.65 -4.69
C ASP A 107 32.10 -4.14 -5.72
N ASP A 108 30.90 -4.72 -5.72
CA ASP A 108 29.82 -4.32 -6.65
C ASP A 108 28.94 -3.20 -6.10
N GLN A 109 29.09 -2.86 -4.82
CA GLN A 109 28.28 -1.88 -4.09
C GLN A 109 26.77 -2.14 -4.17
N ILE A 110 26.37 -3.41 -4.20
CA ILE A 110 24.97 -3.83 -4.24
C ILE A 110 24.61 -4.75 -3.07
N PRO A 111 23.35 -4.70 -2.62
CA PRO A 111 22.82 -5.69 -1.70
C PRO A 111 22.56 -7.02 -2.42
N ILE A 112 22.93 -8.12 -1.77
CA ILE A 112 22.82 -9.47 -2.30
C ILE A 112 22.15 -10.39 -1.26
N CYS A 113 21.61 -11.52 -1.71
CA CYS A 113 21.10 -12.55 -0.80
C CYS A 113 22.18 -13.60 -0.51
N VAL A 114 21.93 -14.47 0.47
CA VAL A 114 22.83 -15.57 0.87
C VAL A 114 23.12 -16.57 -0.26
N VAL A 115 22.26 -16.65 -1.27
CA VAL A 115 22.45 -17.50 -2.44
C VAL A 115 23.38 -16.82 -3.47
N CYS A 116 23.25 -15.50 -3.64
CA CYS A 116 24.15 -14.72 -4.49
C CYS A 116 25.60 -14.73 -3.95
N ASP A 117 25.78 -14.62 -2.64
CA ASP A 117 27.09 -14.71 -1.98
C ASP A 117 27.83 -16.01 -2.32
N ARG A 118 27.12 -17.13 -2.36
CA ARG A 118 27.67 -18.45 -2.71
C ARG A 118 27.76 -18.69 -4.22
N SER A 119 27.22 -17.79 -5.03
CA SER A 119 27.25 -17.91 -6.48
C SER A 119 28.61 -17.53 -7.05
N LYS A 120 28.94 -18.05 -8.24
CA LYS A 120 30.20 -17.71 -8.93
C LYS A 120 30.37 -16.20 -9.16
N GLU A 121 29.27 -15.44 -9.18
CA GLU A 121 29.22 -14.00 -9.42
C GLU A 121 29.79 -13.17 -8.25
N HIS A 122 29.70 -13.66 -7.00
CA HIS A 122 30.21 -12.93 -5.82
C HIS A 122 31.14 -13.77 -4.92
N ARG A 123 31.54 -14.96 -5.37
CA ARG A 123 32.32 -15.93 -4.57
C ARG A 123 33.62 -15.37 -3.98
N ASP A 124 34.28 -14.48 -4.72
CA ASP A 124 35.57 -13.89 -4.35
C ASP A 124 35.43 -12.41 -3.95
N HIS A 125 34.21 -11.89 -3.85
CA HIS A 125 33.96 -10.51 -3.47
C HIS A 125 33.88 -10.38 -1.95
N ARG A 126 34.22 -9.19 -1.45
CA ARG A 126 34.10 -8.86 -0.04
C ARG A 126 32.66 -8.56 0.30
N VAL A 127 32.01 -9.55 0.89
CA VAL A 127 30.63 -9.45 1.37
C VAL A 127 30.62 -9.20 2.88
N ILE A 128 29.75 -8.29 3.33
CA ILE A 128 29.50 -8.05 4.75
C ILE A 128 27.99 -8.06 5.04
N PRO A 129 27.55 -8.40 6.27
CA PRO A 129 26.15 -8.31 6.66
C PRO A 129 25.60 -6.89 6.53
N ALA A 130 24.35 -6.76 6.07
CA ALA A 130 23.70 -5.47 5.90
C ALA A 130 23.56 -4.70 7.22
N GLU A 131 23.51 -5.40 8.35
CA GLU A 131 23.47 -4.81 9.69
C GLU A 131 24.79 -4.11 10.06
N GLU A 132 25.92 -4.62 9.57
CA GLU A 132 27.25 -4.04 9.82
C GLU A 132 27.49 -2.79 8.95
N VAL A 133 26.84 -2.70 7.79
CA VAL A 133 26.87 -1.51 6.91
C VAL A 133 26.12 -0.33 7.52
N ALA A 134 25.00 -0.60 8.22
CA ALA A 134 24.15 0.43 8.84
C ALA A 134 24.86 1.21 9.96
N GLU A 135 25.87 0.61 10.58
CA GLU A 135 26.70 1.25 11.62
C GLU A 135 27.85 2.10 11.03
N GLU A 136 28.41 1.73 9.87
CA GLU A 136 29.42 2.54 9.16
C GLU A 136 28.80 3.73 8.38
N PHE A 137 27.54 3.62 7.94
CA PHE A 137 26.81 4.72 7.29
C PHE A 137 25.48 4.97 8.03
N LYS A 138 25.46 5.94 8.94
CA LYS A 138 24.24 6.53 9.53
C LYS A 138 23.39 7.22 8.45
N VAL A 139 22.75 6.45 7.58
CA VAL A 139 21.66 6.90 6.74
C VAL A 139 20.55 5.87 6.85
N ARG A 140 19.47 6.31 7.48
CA ARG A 140 18.17 5.65 7.63
C ARG A 140 17.93 4.63 6.49
N PRO A 141 17.70 3.33 6.78
CA PRO A 141 17.49 2.31 5.75
C PRO A 141 16.25 2.54 4.88
N SER A 142 15.46 3.57 5.14
CA SER A 142 14.17 3.83 4.50
C SER A 142 14.16 4.97 3.48
N ARG A 143 15.30 5.60 3.16
CA ARG A 143 15.31 6.76 2.22
C ARG A 143 16.31 6.70 1.06
N LEU A 144 17.17 5.67 0.98
CA LEU A 144 18.03 5.46 -0.20
C LEU A 144 17.47 4.40 -1.18
N TRP A 145 16.23 3.97 -0.97
CA TRP A 145 15.53 3.02 -1.84
C TRP A 145 14.38 3.66 -2.64
N GLN A 146 14.30 4.99 -2.67
CA GLN A 146 13.45 5.71 -3.62
C GLN A 146 14.32 6.26 -4.74
N GLY A 147 14.40 5.51 -5.84
CA GLY A 147 14.83 6.08 -7.11
C GLY A 147 15.59 5.14 -8.04
N ARG A 148 14.87 4.24 -8.71
CA ARG A 148 14.94 4.05 -10.18
C ARG A 148 13.87 3.05 -10.64
N GLY A 149 12.63 3.55 -10.65
CA GLY A 149 11.52 2.98 -11.41
C GLY A 149 11.19 3.86 -12.62
N SER A 150 11.68 3.45 -13.79
CA SER A 150 11.12 3.58 -15.14
C SER A 150 10.39 4.86 -15.60
N THR A 151 11.03 5.59 -16.52
CA THR A 151 10.46 6.16 -17.76
C THR A 151 11.65 6.25 -18.74
N LEU A 152 11.66 5.86 -20.01
CA LEU A 152 10.65 5.59 -21.03
C LEU A 152 11.33 4.72 -22.10
N CYS A 153 10.59 3.73 -22.58
CA CYS A 153 10.76 3.25 -23.95
C CYS A 153 10.40 4.40 -24.90
N SER A 154 11.33 4.83 -25.77
CA SER A 154 11.07 5.24 -27.17
C SER A 154 12.33 5.84 -27.82
N PHE A 155 12.54 5.46 -29.09
CA PHE A 155 13.56 5.91 -30.04
C PHE A 155 14.93 5.21 -30.02
N GLY A 156 14.90 3.94 -30.44
CA GLY A 156 15.97 3.38 -31.25
C GLY A 156 16.06 4.12 -32.59
N THR A 157 17.20 4.73 -32.84
CA THR A 157 17.59 5.29 -34.14
C THR A 157 18.03 4.12 -35.04
N ALA A 158 17.19 3.71 -35.97
CA ALA A 158 17.60 2.85 -37.08
C ALA A 158 17.98 3.75 -38.27
N LEU A 159 19.25 3.72 -38.66
CA LEU A 159 19.76 4.25 -39.93
C LEU A 159 19.87 3.09 -40.96
N PRO A 160 20.07 3.36 -42.27
CA PRO A 160 19.14 2.98 -43.32
C PRO A 160 19.68 1.85 -44.21
N LEU A 161 18.77 1.15 -44.90
CA LEU A 161 19.13 0.41 -46.12
C LEU A 161 18.13 0.72 -47.22
N GLU A 162 18.69 1.14 -48.35
CA GLU A 162 18.02 1.62 -49.54
C GLU A 162 17.43 0.49 -50.40
N GLY A 163 16.40 0.83 -51.18
CA GLY A 163 16.26 0.32 -52.55
C GLY A 163 15.24 -0.80 -52.79
N ALA A 164 14.04 -0.44 -53.24
CA ALA A 164 13.34 -1.11 -54.33
C ALA A 164 12.17 -0.24 -54.81
N GLY A 165 12.12 0.00 -56.12
CA GLY A 165 11.32 1.04 -56.78
C GLY A 165 9.81 0.76 -56.96
N PRO A 166 9.11 1.69 -57.65
CA PRO A 166 7.65 1.76 -57.66
C PRO A 166 7.01 0.93 -58.78
N ALA A 167 5.84 0.36 -58.50
CA ALA A 167 4.94 -0.21 -59.51
C ALA A 167 3.92 0.85 -59.98
N PRO A 168 3.53 0.85 -61.27
CA PRO A 168 2.86 1.99 -61.90
C PRO A 168 1.33 1.85 -61.96
N GLY A 169 0.67 3.00 -62.14
CA GLY A 169 -0.57 3.07 -62.90
C GLY A 169 -1.87 2.99 -62.11
N GLN A 170 -2.40 4.17 -61.74
CA GLN A 170 -3.74 4.56 -62.13
C GLN A 170 -3.93 6.08 -61.98
N THR A 171 -4.49 6.64 -63.05
CA THR A 171 -4.55 8.06 -63.41
C THR A 171 -5.54 8.88 -62.57
N PRO A 172 -5.35 10.19 -62.44
CA PRO A 172 -6.31 11.09 -61.81
C PRO A 172 -7.41 11.50 -62.81
N LYS A 173 -8.65 11.60 -62.34
CA LYS A 173 -9.68 12.43 -62.99
C LYS A 173 -10.30 13.37 -61.96
N VAL A 174 -9.91 14.63 -62.09
CA VAL A 174 -10.60 15.82 -61.65
C VAL A 174 -11.97 15.87 -62.33
N LEU A 175 -13.04 16.31 -61.64
CA LEU A 175 -13.82 17.52 -61.99
C LEU A 175 -15.26 17.51 -61.41
N ALA A 176 -15.58 18.64 -60.76
CA ALA A 176 -16.91 19.28 -60.64
C ALA A 176 -18.00 18.59 -59.79
N LYS A 177 -18.97 19.27 -59.16
CA LYS A 177 -19.26 20.66 -58.72
C LYS A 177 -20.70 20.55 -58.12
N SER A 178 -21.06 21.45 -57.20
CA SER A 178 -22.44 21.89 -56.87
C SER A 178 -23.39 20.87 -56.20
N GLN A 179 -23.83 21.09 -54.95
CA GLN A 179 -24.88 22.02 -54.46
C GLN A 179 -26.33 21.53 -54.65
N HIS A 180 -27.10 21.63 -53.55
CA HIS A 180 -28.58 21.65 -53.42
C HIS A 180 -29.29 20.32 -53.74
N VAL A 181 -30.31 19.83 -53.01
CA VAL A 181 -31.33 20.37 -52.09
C VAL A 181 -31.55 19.37 -50.97
#